data_AF-A0A2V6MJR7-F1
#
_entry.id   AF-A0A2V6MJR7-F1
#
_cell.length_a   1.000
_cell.length_b   1.000
_cell.length_c   1.000
_cell.angle_alpha   90.00
_cell.angle_beta   90.00
_cell.angle_gamma   90.00
#
_symmetry.space_group_name_H-M   'P 1'
#
loop_
_entity.id
_entity.type
_entity.pdbx_description
1 polymer ?
#
loop_
_entity_poly.entity_id
_entity_poly.type
_entity_poly.pdbx_seq_one_letter_code
_entity_poly.pdbx_strand_id
1 'polypeptide(L)'
;MTRLACQAVRRRGDRRLVLVLVIVLVLGAAKLPVERKLSAVHRQEHFRGVEFNLDLREQVGQLGFIAALSGFRSIVADVLFMQAHAAWERTDWGRVLWLFRQVTTLQPRASLFWDMAAWHMAWNASVAAMNDRTQPRLALRIKAQREYFALGKDFLERGIKNNPERPQLYESLARLYKEKYQDHARASEFFAKAAAIPGAPSYDKRFSAYELSYCEGHEREAYQRLRQLYDTGENERLPTLITRLKFLENKLNIAQDQRIPDPAS
;
A
#
# COMPACT_ATOMS: atom_id res chain seq x y z
N MET A 1 17.40 23.69 59.38
CA MET A 1 16.34 22.74 58.95
C MET A 1 16.25 22.54 57.42
N THR A 2 17.04 23.25 56.61
CA THR A 2 16.94 23.29 55.13
C THR A 2 17.61 22.12 54.40
N ARG A 3 18.63 21.46 54.99
CA ARG A 3 19.34 20.32 54.36
C ARG A 3 18.53 19.01 54.38
N LEU A 4 17.72 18.79 55.41
CA LEU A 4 16.90 17.58 55.57
C LEU A 4 15.72 17.55 54.58
N ALA A 5 15.11 18.71 54.30
CA ALA A 5 14.04 18.83 53.31
C ALA A 5 14.53 18.55 51.88
N CYS A 6 15.74 19.01 51.53
CA CYS A 6 16.34 18.77 50.22
C CYS A 6 16.75 17.30 50.01
N GLN A 7 17.27 16.63 51.05
CA GLN A 7 17.54 15.18 51.03
C GLN A 7 16.26 14.33 50.92
N ALA A 8 15.16 14.75 51.57
CA ALA A 8 13.88 14.05 51.51
C ALA A 8 13.24 14.14 50.12
N VAL A 9 13.33 15.29 49.45
CA VAL A 9 12.83 15.48 48.07
C VAL A 9 13.64 14.65 47.07
N ARG A 10 14.98 14.64 47.20
CA ARG A 10 15.88 13.84 46.35
C ARG A 10 15.62 12.32 46.48
N ARG A 11 15.51 11.81 47.71
CA ARG A 11 15.14 10.41 47.98
C ARG A 11 13.74 10.04 47.47
N ARG A 12 12.80 10.99 47.43
CA ARG A 12 11.44 10.78 46.92
C ARG A 12 11.41 10.74 45.39
N GLY A 13 12.29 11.49 44.72
CA GLY A 13 12.55 11.40 43.28
C GLY A 13 13.19 10.06 42.89
N ASP A 14 14.22 9.64 43.61
CA ASP A 14 14.92 8.37 43.34
C ASP A 14 14.00 7.15 43.51
N ARG A 15 13.14 7.15 44.54
CA ARG A 15 12.13 6.08 44.74
C ARG A 15 11.10 6.01 43.61
N ARG A 16 10.66 7.15 43.08
CA ARG A 16 9.74 7.18 41.93
C ARG A 16 10.43 6.68 40.67
N LEU A 17 11.70 7.02 40.47
CA LEU A 17 12.48 6.59 39.32
C LEU A 17 12.74 5.07 39.36
N VAL A 18 13.06 4.54 40.54
CA VAL A 18 13.15 3.09 40.77
C VAL A 18 11.80 2.40 40.54
N LEU A 19 10.70 2.97 41.02
CA LEU A 19 9.36 2.41 40.81
C LEU A 19 9.01 2.33 39.32
N VAL A 20 9.29 3.39 38.55
CA VAL A 20 9.09 3.41 37.10
C VAL A 20 9.93 2.35 36.40
N LEU A 21 11.22 2.21 36.76
CA LEU A 21 12.09 1.18 36.21
C LEU A 21 11.58 -0.24 36.51
N VAL A 22 11.11 -0.48 37.73
CA VAL A 22 10.52 -1.78 38.13
C VAL A 22 9.25 -2.05 37.33
N ILE A 23 8.36 -1.06 37.17
CA ILE A 23 7.13 -1.21 36.36
C ILE A 23 7.48 -1.54 34.91
N VAL A 24 8.46 -0.86 34.31
CA VAL A 24 8.91 -1.13 32.93
C VAL A 24 9.49 -2.55 32.81
N LEU A 25 10.30 -2.98 33.77
CA LEU A 25 10.87 -4.33 33.79
C LEU A 25 9.80 -5.42 33.94
N VAL A 26 8.84 -5.22 34.83
CA VAL A 26 7.73 -6.16 35.07
C VAL A 26 6.83 -6.26 33.84
N LEU A 27 6.45 -5.12 33.25
CA LEU A 27 5.64 -5.10 32.03
C LEU A 27 6.40 -5.72 30.84
N GLY A 28 7.70 -5.44 30.70
CA GLY A 28 8.55 -6.04 29.68
C GLY A 28 8.65 -7.56 29.83
N ALA A 29 8.88 -8.05 31.06
CA ALA A 29 8.95 -9.48 31.36
C ALA A 29 7.60 -10.20 31.14
N ALA A 30 6.48 -9.55 31.46
CA ALA A 30 5.14 -10.09 31.22
C ALA A 30 4.78 -10.15 29.73
N LYS A 31 5.25 -9.17 28.93
CA LYS A 31 4.98 -9.09 27.49
C LYS A 31 5.82 -10.08 26.66
N LEU A 32 7.07 -10.34 27.08
CA LEU A 32 8.02 -11.25 26.43
C LEU A 32 7.46 -12.64 26.03
N PRO A 33 6.77 -13.40 26.91
CA PRO A 33 6.22 -14.69 26.53
C PRO A 33 5.08 -14.59 25.50
N VAL A 34 4.28 -13.51 25.57
CA VAL A 34 3.21 -13.24 24.60
C VAL A 34 3.80 -12.88 23.24
N GLU A 35 4.82 -12.03 23.20
CA GLU A 35 5.55 -11.69 21.97
C GLU A 35 6.28 -12.90 21.38
N ARG A 36 6.84 -13.79 22.21
CA ARG A 36 7.49 -15.03 21.75
C ARG A 36 6.49 -16.02 21.17
N LYS A 37 5.31 -16.18 21.79
CA LYS A 37 4.24 -17.02 21.25
C LYS A 37 3.67 -16.45 19.96
N LEU A 38 3.37 -15.15 19.93
CA LEU A 38 2.95 -14.46 18.71
C LEU A 38 4.02 -14.61 17.64
N SER A 39 5.29 -14.35 17.93
CA SER A 39 6.39 -14.44 16.96
C SER A 39 6.65 -15.86 16.47
N ALA A 40 6.35 -16.89 17.26
CA ALA A 40 6.39 -18.30 16.82
C ALA A 40 5.24 -18.62 15.85
N VAL A 41 4.02 -18.17 16.14
CA VAL A 41 2.86 -18.28 15.24
C VAL A 41 3.08 -17.47 13.94
N HIS A 42 3.62 -16.26 14.06
CA HIS A 42 3.98 -15.41 12.90
C HIS A 42 5.08 -16.05 12.04
N ARG A 43 6.08 -16.72 12.63
CA ARG A 43 7.13 -17.42 11.87
C ARG A 43 6.62 -18.63 11.09
N GLN A 44 5.59 -19.31 11.59
CA GLN A 44 4.92 -20.38 10.84
C GLN A 44 4.08 -19.84 9.66
N GLU A 45 3.60 -18.60 9.75
CA GLU A 45 2.85 -17.88 8.71
C GLU A 45 3.73 -17.00 7.78
N HIS A 46 5.02 -17.32 7.61
CA HIS A 46 5.96 -16.56 6.76
C HIS A 46 6.16 -15.06 7.10
N PHE A 47 5.88 -14.62 8.33
CA PHE A 47 6.14 -13.24 8.74
C PHE A 47 7.65 -13.03 9.05
N ARG A 48 8.41 -12.45 8.11
CA ARG A 48 9.81 -11.99 8.30
C ARG A 48 9.96 -10.87 9.36
N GLY A 49 10.88 -11.01 10.31
CA GLY A 49 11.18 -9.96 11.29
C GLY A 49 11.70 -8.67 10.63
N VAL A 50 11.46 -7.51 11.26
CA VAL A 50 12.04 -6.23 10.84
C VAL A 50 13.43 -6.10 11.46
N GLU A 51 14.46 -5.85 10.65
CA GLU A 51 15.82 -5.58 11.14
C GLU A 51 15.93 -4.14 11.64
N PHE A 52 16.51 -3.96 12.83
CA PHE A 52 16.79 -2.65 13.39
C PHE A 52 18.10 -2.13 12.81
N ASN A 53 18.06 -1.01 12.07
CA ASN A 53 19.26 -0.35 11.55
C ASN A 53 19.31 1.13 11.96
N LEU A 54 20.51 1.71 11.86
CA LEU A 54 20.76 3.12 12.20
C LEU A 54 20.01 4.09 11.26
N ASP A 55 19.71 3.66 10.03
CA ASP A 55 18.92 4.40 9.04
C ASP A 55 17.48 4.68 9.54
N LEU A 56 16.90 3.77 10.31
CA LEU A 56 15.60 3.97 10.98
C LEU A 56 15.60 5.17 11.95
N ARG A 57 16.72 5.44 12.63
CA ARG A 57 16.84 6.55 13.58
C ARG A 57 16.79 7.90 12.87
N GLU A 58 17.44 7.98 11.71
CA GLU A 58 17.53 9.20 10.92
C GLU A 58 16.18 9.55 10.27
N GLN A 59 15.45 8.53 9.82
CA GLN A 59 14.15 8.71 9.17
C GLN A 59 13.03 9.14 10.14
N VAL A 60 13.00 8.58 11.36
CA VAL A 60 11.88 8.74 12.32
C VAL A 60 12.15 9.78 13.42
N GLY A 61 13.40 10.23 13.57
CA GLY A 61 13.81 11.15 14.62
C GLY A 61 13.87 10.50 16.01
N GLN A 62 14.41 11.23 17.00
CA GLN A 62 14.83 10.67 18.29
C GLN A 62 13.68 10.09 19.14
N LEU A 63 12.50 10.72 19.14
CA LEU A 63 11.34 10.23 19.88
C LEU A 63 10.70 8.99 19.24
N GLY A 64 10.65 8.94 17.91
CA GLY A 64 10.17 7.77 17.18
C GLY A 64 11.12 6.58 17.29
N PHE A 65 12.43 6.84 17.33
CA PHE A 65 13.44 5.82 17.58
C PHE A 65 13.32 5.21 18.99
N ILE A 66 13.10 6.03 20.02
CA ILE A 66 12.85 5.57 21.40
C ILE A 66 11.55 4.74 21.48
N ALA A 67 10.49 5.16 20.79
CA ALA A 67 9.24 4.40 20.71
C ALA A 67 9.41 3.06 19.96
N ALA A 68 10.26 3.02 18.92
CA ALA A 68 10.60 1.80 18.21
C ALA A 68 11.37 0.80 19.09
N LEU A 69 12.31 1.28 19.91
CA LEU A 69 13.08 0.46 20.85
C LEU A 69 12.26 -0.07 22.04
N SER A 70 11.13 0.58 22.37
CA SER A 70 10.28 0.22 23.52
C SER A 70 9.02 -0.56 23.15
N GLY A 71 8.84 -0.92 21.88
CA GLY A 71 7.69 -1.70 21.40
C GLY A 71 6.39 -0.90 21.23
N PHE A 72 6.47 0.44 21.21
CA PHE A 72 5.32 1.35 21.00
C PHE A 72 5.21 1.88 19.56
N ARG A 73 6.05 1.42 18.63
CA ARG A 73 6.02 1.84 17.20
C ARG A 73 4.63 1.80 16.58
N SER A 74 3.81 0.81 16.95
CA SER A 74 2.47 0.67 16.38
C SER A 74 1.53 1.80 16.82
N ILE A 75 1.51 2.14 18.11
CA ILE A 75 0.72 3.25 18.64
C ILE A 75 1.16 4.58 18.02
N VAL A 76 2.47 4.81 17.92
CA VAL A 76 3.00 6.03 17.30
C VAL A 76 2.59 6.12 15.83
N ALA A 77 2.70 5.02 15.07
CA ALA A 77 2.26 4.98 13.69
C ALA A 77 0.75 5.25 13.56
N ASP A 78 -0.10 4.71 14.44
CA ASP A 78 -1.54 4.95 14.39
C ASP A 78 -1.87 6.43 14.69
N VAL A 79 -1.17 7.05 15.66
CA VAL A 79 -1.30 8.49 15.93
C VAL A 79 -0.85 9.32 14.74
N LEU A 80 0.28 9.00 14.12
CA LEU A 80 0.76 9.70 12.93
C LEU A 80 -0.17 9.51 11.73
N PHE A 81 -0.79 8.34 11.60
CA PHE A 81 -1.80 8.07 10.57
C PHE A 81 -3.06 8.92 10.77
N MET A 82 -3.55 9.07 12.01
CA MET A 82 -4.64 10.00 12.31
C MET A 82 -4.26 11.46 12.02
N GLN A 83 -3.02 11.86 12.34
CA GLN A 83 -2.52 13.19 11.97
C GLN A 83 -2.43 13.38 10.45
N ALA A 84 -2.11 12.32 9.70
CA ALA A 84 -2.05 12.35 8.24
C ALA A 84 -3.44 12.58 7.65
N HIS A 85 -4.46 11.94 8.23
CA HIS A 85 -5.85 12.19 7.88
C HIS A 85 -6.25 13.65 8.11
N ALA A 86 -5.97 14.20 9.29
CA ALA A 86 -6.26 15.61 9.58
C ALA A 86 -5.47 16.58 8.68
N ALA A 87 -4.26 16.23 8.26
CA ALA A 87 -3.48 17.03 7.30
C ALA A 87 -4.08 16.98 5.89
N TRP A 88 -4.59 15.82 5.48
CA TRP A 88 -5.28 15.65 4.22
C TRP A 88 -6.56 16.49 4.13
N GLU A 89 -7.36 16.53 5.20
CA GLU A 89 -8.56 17.39 5.27
C GLU A 89 -8.23 18.87 5.05
N ARG A 90 -7.04 19.31 5.50
CA ARG A 90 -6.52 20.67 5.31
C ARG A 90 -5.73 20.86 4.02
N THR A 91 -5.71 19.88 3.13
CA THR A 91 -4.95 19.85 1.86
C THR A 91 -3.45 20.16 2.01
N ASP A 92 -2.88 19.86 3.19
CA ASP A 92 -1.46 20.02 3.47
C ASP A 92 -0.68 18.80 2.95
N TRP A 93 -0.54 18.72 1.62
CA TRP A 93 0.06 17.56 0.94
C TRP A 93 1.50 17.29 1.34
N GLY A 94 2.27 18.34 1.66
CA GLY A 94 3.64 18.20 2.17
C GLY A 94 3.66 17.48 3.52
N ARG A 95 2.78 17.86 4.44
CA ARG A 95 2.63 17.19 5.73
C ARG A 95 2.07 15.77 5.59
N VAL A 96 1.10 15.55 4.71
CA VAL A 96 0.57 14.20 4.40
C VAL A 96 1.71 13.28 3.95
N LEU A 97 2.49 13.71 2.96
CA LEU A 97 3.64 12.94 2.45
C LEU A 97 4.65 12.63 3.56
N TRP A 98 5.01 13.63 4.36
CA TRP A 98 5.96 13.43 5.46
C TRP A 98 5.43 12.41 6.48
N LEU A 99 4.18 12.56 6.93
CA LEU A 99 3.57 11.64 7.91
C LEU A 99 3.48 10.21 7.38
N PHE A 100 3.07 10.03 6.11
CA PHE A 100 3.00 8.69 5.52
C PHE A 100 4.37 8.01 5.36
N ARG A 101 5.44 8.78 5.08
CA ARG A 101 6.81 8.24 5.14
C ARG A 101 7.13 7.71 6.53
N GLN A 102 6.78 8.44 7.59
CA GLN A 102 7.02 7.99 8.96
C GLN A 102 6.21 6.75 9.34
N VAL A 103 4.93 6.74 9.01
CA VAL A 103 4.03 5.63 9.31
C VAL A 103 4.49 4.34 8.62
N THR A 104 4.88 4.44 7.34
CA THR A 104 5.37 3.29 6.56
C THR A 104 6.75 2.81 7.03
N THR A 105 7.63 3.69 7.52
CA THR A 105 8.90 3.31 8.16
C THR A 105 8.68 2.63 9.52
N LEU A 106 7.72 3.09 10.32
CA LEU A 106 7.40 2.53 11.65
C LEU A 106 6.69 1.16 11.57
N GLN A 107 5.81 0.99 10.59
CA GLN A 107 5.04 -0.24 10.37
C GLN A 107 5.13 -0.69 8.91
N PRO A 108 6.30 -1.16 8.44
CA PRO A 108 6.49 -1.53 7.02
C PRO A 108 5.65 -2.73 6.60
N ARG A 109 5.19 -3.55 7.55
CA ARG A 109 4.37 -4.75 7.31
C ARG A 109 2.85 -4.45 7.27
N ALA A 110 2.45 -3.20 7.49
CA ALA A 110 1.05 -2.79 7.42
C ALA A 110 0.75 -2.28 6.00
N SER A 111 0.27 -3.19 5.13
CA SER A 111 -0.05 -2.87 3.73
C SER A 111 -1.01 -1.70 3.57
N LEU A 112 -1.97 -1.54 4.49
CA LEU A 112 -2.91 -0.42 4.53
C LEU A 112 -2.21 0.94 4.44
N PHE A 113 -1.10 1.13 5.15
CA PHE A 113 -0.42 2.41 5.17
C PHE A 113 0.27 2.73 3.84
N TRP A 114 0.81 1.73 3.17
CA TRP A 114 1.39 1.88 1.83
C TRP A 114 0.33 2.21 0.80
N ASP A 115 -0.79 1.48 0.82
CA ASP A 115 -1.91 1.67 -0.09
C ASP A 115 -2.54 3.07 0.08
N MET A 116 -2.82 3.47 1.32
CA MET A 116 -3.36 4.79 1.63
C MET A 116 -2.39 5.92 1.26
N ALA A 117 -1.09 5.76 1.52
CA ALA A 117 -0.08 6.74 1.10
C ALA A 117 -0.11 6.92 -0.41
N ALA A 118 -0.15 5.83 -1.16
CA ALA A 118 -0.21 5.85 -2.62
C ALA A 118 -1.50 6.50 -3.13
N TRP A 119 -2.65 6.18 -2.53
CA TRP A 119 -3.93 6.79 -2.85
C TRP A 119 -3.91 8.31 -2.68
N HIS A 120 -3.44 8.78 -1.51
CA HIS A 120 -3.37 10.21 -1.22
C HIS A 120 -2.43 10.94 -2.18
N MET A 121 -1.30 10.34 -2.57
CA MET A 121 -0.39 10.98 -3.52
C MET A 121 -0.95 10.96 -4.94
N ALA A 122 -1.24 9.77 -5.49
CA ALA A 122 -1.51 9.62 -6.91
C ALA A 122 -2.97 9.88 -7.36
N TRP A 123 -3.91 10.01 -6.43
CA TRP A 123 -5.28 10.43 -6.76
C TRP A 123 -5.61 11.79 -6.16
N ASN A 124 -5.39 11.98 -4.85
CA ASN A 124 -5.86 13.21 -4.19
C ASN A 124 -4.93 14.40 -4.46
N ALA A 125 -3.64 14.28 -4.09
CA ALA A 125 -2.67 15.36 -4.23
C ALA A 125 -2.41 15.71 -5.70
N SER A 126 -2.33 14.70 -6.56
CA SER A 126 -2.15 14.88 -8.00
C SER A 126 -3.29 15.67 -8.66
N VAL A 127 -4.54 15.42 -8.25
CA VAL A 127 -5.71 16.16 -8.75
C VAL A 127 -5.72 17.58 -8.18
N ALA A 128 -5.40 17.75 -6.89
CA ALA A 128 -5.27 19.07 -6.29
C ALA A 128 -4.19 19.91 -6.99
N ALA A 129 -3.03 19.32 -7.31
CA ALA A 129 -1.96 19.98 -8.05
C ALA A 129 -2.37 20.40 -9.45
N MET A 130 -3.13 19.55 -10.16
CA MET A 130 -3.64 19.89 -11.49
C MET A 130 -4.70 21.02 -11.44
N ASN A 131 -5.49 21.08 -10.37
CA ASN A 131 -6.58 22.04 -10.20
C ASN A 131 -6.18 23.33 -9.47
N ASP A 132 -4.92 23.46 -9.04
CA ASP A 132 -4.43 24.63 -8.31
C ASP A 132 -4.51 25.90 -9.17
N ARG A 133 -5.42 26.81 -8.81
CA ARG A 133 -5.61 28.09 -9.52
C ARG A 133 -4.54 29.13 -9.18
N THR A 134 -3.80 28.95 -8.09
CA THR A 134 -2.71 29.85 -7.70
C THR A 134 -1.48 29.69 -8.59
N GLN A 135 -1.35 28.53 -9.25
CA GLN A 135 -0.35 28.28 -10.28
C GLN A 135 -0.92 28.52 -11.69
N PRO A 136 -0.70 29.69 -12.30
CA PRO A 136 -1.28 30.01 -13.62
C PRO A 136 -0.69 29.14 -14.74
N ARG A 137 0.53 28.63 -14.59
CA ARG A 137 1.22 27.87 -15.65
C ARG A 137 0.76 26.41 -15.66
N LEU A 138 0.01 26.02 -16.69
CA LEU A 138 -0.45 24.64 -16.89
C LEU A 138 0.71 23.62 -16.88
N ALA A 139 1.84 23.93 -17.52
CA ALA A 139 2.99 23.05 -17.55
C ALA A 139 3.53 22.72 -16.14
N LEU A 140 3.51 23.68 -15.21
CA LEU A 140 3.94 23.46 -13.82
C LEU A 140 2.93 22.59 -13.05
N ARG A 141 1.63 22.75 -13.32
CA ARG A 141 0.58 21.88 -12.75
C ARG A 141 0.69 20.44 -13.23
N ILE A 142 0.93 20.24 -14.53
CA ILE A 142 1.18 18.91 -15.11
C ILE A 142 2.45 18.30 -14.51
N LYS A 143 3.52 19.07 -14.35
CA LYS A 143 4.75 18.60 -13.72
C LYS A 143 4.49 18.13 -12.28
N ALA A 144 3.84 18.96 -11.46
CA ALA A 144 3.52 18.62 -10.08
C ALA A 144 2.60 17.39 -9.98
N GLN A 145 1.60 17.27 -10.87
CA GLN A 145 0.75 16.08 -10.96
C GLN A 145 1.57 14.81 -11.21
N ARG A 146 2.51 14.85 -12.16
CA ARG A 146 3.39 13.71 -12.46
C ARG A 146 4.32 13.36 -11.32
N GLU A 147 4.82 14.36 -10.58
CA GLU A 147 5.62 14.12 -9.36
C GLU A 147 4.80 13.35 -8.31
N TYR A 148 3.52 13.69 -8.12
CA TYR A 148 2.64 12.95 -7.23
C TYR A 148 2.32 11.53 -7.71
N PHE A 149 2.19 11.30 -9.02
CA PHE A 149 2.08 9.94 -9.57
C PHE A 149 3.34 9.11 -9.28
N ALA A 150 4.52 9.73 -9.38
CA ALA A 150 5.78 9.06 -9.06
C ALA A 150 5.90 8.72 -7.57
N LEU A 151 5.46 9.61 -6.68
CA LEU A 151 5.40 9.35 -5.24
C LEU A 151 4.46 8.18 -4.89
N GLY A 152 3.26 8.15 -5.49
CA GLY A 152 2.33 7.04 -5.26
C GLY A 152 2.87 5.70 -5.77
N LYS A 153 3.53 5.70 -6.94
CA LYS A 153 4.24 4.54 -7.48
C LYS A 153 5.31 4.03 -6.52
N ASP A 154 6.16 4.93 -6.02
CA ASP A 154 7.23 4.60 -5.08
C ASP A 154 6.70 3.96 -3.77
N PHE A 155 5.61 4.50 -3.20
CA PHE A 155 4.97 3.87 -2.04
C PHE A 155 4.48 2.45 -2.33
N LEU A 156 3.87 2.20 -3.50
CA LEU A 156 3.40 0.87 -3.86
C LEU A 156 4.56 -0.10 -4.11
N GLU A 157 5.61 0.32 -4.81
CA GLU A 157 6.79 -0.51 -5.07
C GLU A 157 7.52 -0.89 -3.77
N ARG A 158 7.71 0.07 -2.85
CA ARG A 158 8.27 -0.20 -1.52
C ARG A 158 7.31 -1.03 -0.66
N GLY A 159 6.01 -0.79 -0.77
CA GLY A 159 4.98 -1.57 -0.09
C GLY A 159 5.01 -3.04 -0.49
N ILE A 160 5.06 -3.33 -1.80
CA ILE A 160 5.19 -4.68 -2.36
C ILE A 160 6.48 -5.34 -1.88
N LYS A 161 7.61 -4.62 -1.88
CA LYS A 161 8.89 -5.15 -1.38
C LYS A 161 8.80 -5.60 0.09
N ASN A 162 8.05 -4.87 0.92
CA ASN A 162 7.85 -5.19 2.34
C ASN A 162 6.73 -6.21 2.60
N ASN A 163 5.79 -6.37 1.65
CA ASN A 163 4.57 -7.17 1.78
C ASN A 163 4.25 -7.93 0.47
N PRO A 164 5.15 -8.81 -0.01
CA PRO A 164 4.98 -9.49 -1.29
C PRO A 164 3.76 -10.43 -1.34
N GLU A 165 3.22 -10.81 -0.20
CA GLU A 165 2.05 -11.67 -0.06
C GLU A 165 0.71 -10.91 -0.12
N ARG A 166 0.72 -9.59 -0.33
CA ARG A 166 -0.48 -8.75 -0.29
C ARG A 166 -0.97 -8.41 -1.71
N PRO A 167 -1.99 -9.09 -2.23
CA PRO A 167 -2.46 -8.86 -3.61
C PRO A 167 -2.96 -7.44 -3.84
N GLN A 168 -3.50 -6.80 -2.80
CA GLN A 168 -4.04 -5.44 -2.87
C GLN A 168 -2.99 -4.42 -3.34
N LEU A 169 -1.72 -4.59 -2.95
CA LEU A 169 -0.67 -3.64 -3.35
C LEU A 169 -0.30 -3.76 -4.84
N TYR A 170 -0.35 -4.98 -5.38
CA TYR A 170 -0.15 -5.24 -6.80
C TYR A 170 -1.35 -4.71 -7.62
N GLU A 171 -2.56 -4.91 -7.12
CA GLU A 171 -3.82 -4.40 -7.70
C GLU A 171 -3.81 -2.86 -7.77
N SER A 172 -3.50 -2.18 -6.67
CA SER A 172 -3.36 -0.72 -6.63
C SER A 172 -2.28 -0.19 -7.58
N LEU A 173 -1.16 -0.91 -7.73
CA LEU A 173 -0.11 -0.53 -8.68
C LEU A 173 -0.55 -0.73 -10.13
N ALA A 174 -1.28 -1.81 -10.42
CA ALA A 174 -1.88 -2.05 -11.72
C ALA A 174 -2.88 -0.93 -12.09
N ARG A 175 -3.74 -0.52 -11.15
CA ARG A 175 -4.65 0.62 -11.33
C ARG A 175 -3.92 1.93 -11.56
N LEU A 176 -2.82 2.17 -10.85
CA LEU A 176 -1.98 3.35 -11.08
C LEU A 176 -1.45 3.37 -12.52
N TYR A 177 -0.90 2.25 -13.00
CA TYR A 177 -0.41 2.12 -14.37
C TYR A 177 -1.51 2.35 -15.40
N LYS A 178 -2.66 1.72 -15.21
CA LYS A 178 -3.84 1.88 -16.06
C LYS A 178 -4.31 3.33 -16.10
N GLU A 179 -4.63 3.91 -14.94
CA GLU A 179 -5.37 5.18 -14.88
C GLU A 179 -4.45 6.39 -15.09
N LYS A 180 -3.24 6.37 -14.53
CA LYS A 180 -2.36 7.56 -14.48
C LYS A 180 -1.28 7.56 -15.55
N TYR A 181 -0.75 6.39 -15.87
CA TYR A 181 0.28 6.23 -16.89
C TYR A 181 -0.28 5.78 -18.24
N GLN A 182 -1.52 5.30 -18.29
CA GLN A 182 -2.13 4.69 -19.49
C GLN A 182 -1.25 3.55 -20.07
N ASP A 183 -0.54 2.86 -19.17
CA ASP A 183 0.35 1.74 -19.49
C ASP A 183 -0.40 0.43 -19.25
N HIS A 184 -1.14 0.00 -20.27
CA HIS A 184 -1.95 -1.22 -20.23
C HIS A 184 -1.11 -2.48 -20.08
N ALA A 185 0.13 -2.51 -20.61
CA ALA A 185 1.00 -3.67 -20.52
C ALA A 185 1.45 -3.88 -19.07
N ARG A 186 1.93 -2.82 -18.41
CA ARG A 186 2.27 -2.88 -16.99
C ARG A 186 1.06 -3.14 -16.11
N ALA A 187 -0.08 -2.52 -16.41
CA ALA A 187 -1.31 -2.80 -15.67
C ALA A 187 -1.68 -4.29 -15.75
N SER A 188 -1.66 -4.89 -16.95
CA SER A 188 -1.91 -6.32 -17.13
C SER A 188 -0.94 -7.21 -16.34
N GLU A 189 0.35 -6.87 -16.36
CA GLU A 189 1.41 -7.57 -15.62
C GLU A 189 1.13 -7.57 -14.11
N PHE A 190 0.82 -6.41 -13.53
CA PHE A 190 0.61 -6.28 -12.09
C PHE A 190 -0.74 -6.87 -11.63
N PHE A 191 -1.80 -6.80 -12.43
CA PHE A 191 -3.03 -7.56 -12.15
C PHE A 191 -2.79 -9.07 -12.20
N ALA A 192 -1.98 -9.57 -13.14
CA ALA A 192 -1.60 -10.99 -13.17
C ALA A 192 -0.83 -11.41 -11.91
N LYS A 193 0.11 -10.56 -11.47
CA LYS A 193 0.85 -10.78 -10.21
C LYS A 193 -0.08 -10.81 -9.00
N ALA A 194 -1.05 -9.89 -8.92
CA ALA A 194 -2.07 -9.89 -7.87
C ALA A 194 -2.86 -11.20 -7.87
N ALA A 195 -3.38 -11.59 -9.04
CA ALA A 195 -4.18 -12.81 -9.22
C ALA A 195 -3.45 -14.12 -8.92
N ALA A 196 -2.12 -14.13 -8.99
CA ALA A 196 -1.29 -15.30 -8.67
C ALA A 196 -1.13 -15.54 -7.16
N ILE A 197 -1.45 -14.54 -6.33
CA ILE A 197 -1.33 -14.65 -4.87
C ILE A 197 -2.56 -15.37 -4.28
N PRO A 198 -2.37 -16.37 -3.39
CA PRO A 198 -3.48 -17.05 -2.74
C PRO A 198 -4.44 -16.10 -2.02
N GLY A 199 -5.74 -16.29 -2.21
CA GLY A 199 -6.78 -15.44 -1.62
C GLY A 199 -6.99 -14.09 -2.34
N ALA A 200 -6.31 -13.85 -3.46
CA ALA A 200 -6.59 -12.68 -4.29
C ALA A 200 -8.03 -12.73 -4.87
N PRO A 201 -8.70 -11.57 -5.00
CA PRO A 201 -10.00 -11.50 -5.65
C PRO A 201 -9.99 -12.05 -7.08
N SER A 202 -11.04 -12.77 -7.47
CA SER A 202 -11.12 -13.38 -8.81
C SER A 202 -11.11 -12.36 -9.95
N TYR A 203 -11.51 -11.11 -9.69
CA TYR A 203 -11.53 -10.06 -10.71
C TYR A 203 -10.14 -9.66 -11.22
N ASP A 204 -9.06 -9.89 -10.47
CA ASP A 204 -7.71 -9.52 -10.91
C ASP A 204 -7.31 -10.29 -12.17
N LYS A 205 -7.76 -11.55 -12.32
CA LYS A 205 -7.56 -12.34 -13.54
C LYS A 205 -8.23 -11.69 -14.74
N ARG A 206 -9.46 -11.20 -14.55
CA ARG A 206 -10.22 -10.51 -15.61
C ARG A 206 -9.55 -9.19 -15.98
N PHE A 207 -9.17 -8.39 -14.99
CA PHE A 207 -8.49 -7.11 -15.24
C PHE A 207 -7.15 -7.31 -15.96
N SER A 208 -6.36 -8.33 -15.58
CA SER A 208 -5.16 -8.68 -16.35
C SER A 208 -5.46 -8.93 -17.83
N ALA A 209 -6.47 -9.74 -18.14
CA ALA A 209 -6.85 -10.06 -19.51
C ALA A 209 -7.46 -8.85 -20.26
N TYR A 210 -8.25 -8.01 -19.57
CA TYR A 210 -8.80 -6.78 -20.15
C TYR A 210 -7.67 -5.83 -20.55
N GLU A 211 -6.75 -5.54 -19.63
CA GLU A 211 -5.64 -4.62 -19.92
C GLU A 211 -4.73 -5.16 -21.05
N LEU A 212 -4.46 -6.47 -21.07
CA LEU A 212 -3.68 -7.09 -22.14
C LEU A 212 -4.33 -6.90 -23.52
N SER A 213 -5.67 -6.95 -23.58
CA SER A 213 -6.39 -6.80 -24.84
C SER A 213 -6.26 -5.41 -25.48
N TYR A 214 -5.83 -4.40 -24.73
CA TYR A 214 -5.56 -3.05 -25.26
C TYR A 214 -4.12 -2.91 -25.80
N CYS A 215 -3.25 -3.90 -25.58
CA CYS A 215 -1.86 -3.86 -26.00
C CYS A 215 -1.69 -4.35 -27.44
N GLU A 216 -1.08 -3.53 -28.30
CA GLU A 216 -0.73 -3.93 -29.67
C GLU A 216 0.28 -5.10 -29.66
N GLY A 217 0.07 -6.08 -30.54
CA GLY A 217 0.92 -7.27 -30.63
C GLY A 217 0.57 -8.40 -29.66
N HIS A 218 -0.33 -8.16 -28.70
CA HIS A 218 -0.78 -9.16 -27.72
C HIS A 218 -2.21 -9.67 -27.98
N GLU A 219 -2.78 -9.41 -29.17
CA GLU A 219 -4.19 -9.70 -29.48
C GLU A 219 -4.54 -11.18 -29.29
N ARG A 220 -3.70 -12.08 -29.80
CA ARG A 220 -3.96 -13.53 -29.75
C ARG A 220 -3.83 -14.07 -28.33
N GLU A 221 -2.85 -13.58 -27.57
CA GLU A 221 -2.66 -13.94 -26.17
C GLU A 221 -3.84 -13.44 -25.32
N ALA A 222 -4.25 -12.19 -25.50
CA ALA A 222 -5.41 -11.63 -24.83
C ALA A 222 -6.69 -12.39 -25.16
N TYR A 223 -6.89 -12.77 -26.42
CA TYR A 223 -8.04 -13.57 -26.85
C TYR A 223 -8.08 -14.91 -26.12
N GLN A 224 -6.96 -15.63 -26.07
CA GLN A 224 -6.87 -16.91 -25.38
C GLN A 224 -7.18 -16.78 -23.88
N ARG A 225 -6.60 -15.78 -23.20
CA ARG A 225 -6.86 -15.54 -21.77
C ARG A 225 -8.33 -15.20 -21.49
N LEU A 226 -8.92 -14.34 -22.32
CA LEU A 226 -10.34 -13.99 -22.19
C LEU A 226 -11.26 -15.17 -22.51
N ARG A 227 -10.90 -16.00 -23.50
CA ARG A 227 -11.67 -17.18 -23.87
C ARG A 227 -11.65 -18.22 -22.77
N GLN A 228 -10.49 -18.46 -22.17
CA GLN A 228 -10.37 -19.34 -21.01
C GLN A 228 -11.26 -18.88 -19.84
N LEU A 229 -11.31 -17.58 -19.57
CA LEU A 229 -12.21 -17.01 -18.56
C LEU A 229 -13.69 -17.23 -18.96
N TYR A 230 -14.07 -16.97 -20.21
CA TYR A 230 -15.42 -17.22 -20.72
C TYR A 230 -15.87 -18.68 -20.55
N ASP A 231 -14.96 -19.62 -20.83
CA ASP A 231 -15.22 -21.06 -20.77
C ASP A 231 -15.27 -21.58 -19.32
N THR A 232 -14.82 -20.80 -18.33
CA THR A 232 -14.87 -21.18 -16.90
C THR A 232 -16.31 -21.25 -16.37
N GLY A 233 -17.22 -20.45 -16.90
CA GLY A 233 -18.64 -20.49 -16.53
C GLY A 233 -19.36 -19.16 -16.70
N GLU A 234 -20.68 -19.18 -16.55
CA GLU A 234 -21.55 -18.01 -16.81
C GLU A 234 -21.22 -16.81 -15.93
N ASN A 235 -20.75 -17.02 -14.71
CA ASN A 235 -20.35 -15.95 -13.78
C ASN A 235 -19.18 -15.10 -14.31
N GLU A 236 -18.36 -15.63 -15.21
CA GLU A 236 -17.23 -14.91 -15.82
C GLU A 236 -17.63 -14.19 -17.11
N ARG A 237 -18.83 -14.45 -17.66
CA ARG A 237 -19.34 -13.85 -18.92
C ARG A 237 -19.86 -12.43 -18.72
N LEU A 238 -19.04 -11.59 -18.10
CA LEU A 238 -19.37 -10.19 -17.82
C LEU A 238 -19.38 -9.36 -19.12
N PRO A 239 -20.16 -8.26 -19.18
CA PRO A 239 -20.29 -7.44 -20.39
C PRO A 239 -18.95 -7.00 -20.98
N THR A 240 -18.02 -6.51 -20.14
CA THR A 240 -16.68 -6.09 -20.59
C THR A 240 -15.92 -7.25 -21.22
N LEU A 241 -15.98 -8.46 -20.64
CA LEU A 241 -15.29 -9.63 -21.18
C LEU A 241 -15.83 -9.99 -22.56
N ILE A 242 -17.16 -10.04 -22.72
CA ILE A 242 -17.82 -10.33 -24.00
C ILE A 242 -17.45 -9.28 -25.06
N THR A 243 -17.51 -7.99 -24.71
CA THR A 243 -17.15 -6.89 -25.62
C THR A 243 -15.70 -7.02 -26.08
N ARG A 244 -14.76 -7.27 -25.17
CA ARG A 244 -13.35 -7.43 -25.52
C ARG A 244 -13.09 -8.68 -26.35
N LEU A 245 -13.74 -9.80 -26.05
CA LEU A 245 -13.65 -11.02 -26.86
C LEU A 245 -14.10 -10.78 -28.30
N LYS A 246 -15.30 -10.23 -28.50
CA LYS A 246 -15.84 -9.96 -29.84
C LYS A 246 -14.96 -9.00 -30.64
N PHE A 247 -14.43 -7.97 -29.97
CA PHE A 247 -13.47 -7.06 -30.58
C PHE A 247 -12.24 -7.82 -31.11
N LEU A 248 -11.67 -8.71 -30.30
CA LEU A 248 -10.51 -9.52 -30.70
C LEU A 248 -10.86 -10.58 -31.76
N GLU A 249 -12.04 -11.19 -31.71
CA GLU A 249 -12.51 -12.13 -32.74
C GLU A 249 -12.55 -11.49 -34.12
N ASN A 250 -13.06 -10.25 -34.18
CA ASN A 250 -13.05 -9.46 -35.40
C ASN A 250 -11.62 -9.07 -35.80
N LYS A 251 -10.81 -8.55 -34.88
CA LYS A 251 -9.44 -8.12 -35.16
C LYS A 251 -8.53 -9.26 -35.65
N LEU A 252 -8.74 -10.47 -35.14
CA LEU A 252 -7.98 -11.68 -35.48
C LEU A 252 -8.58 -12.49 -36.63
N ASN A 253 -9.73 -12.08 -37.18
CA ASN A 253 -10.49 -12.84 -38.18
C ASN A 253 -10.78 -14.29 -37.74
N ILE A 254 -11.24 -14.47 -36.50
CA ILE A 254 -11.63 -15.79 -35.99
C ILE A 254 -12.82 -16.31 -36.80
N ALA A 255 -12.80 -17.59 -37.16
CA ALA A 255 -13.86 -18.24 -37.93
C ALA A 255 -15.18 -18.24 -37.14
N GLN A 256 -16.31 -18.06 -37.83
CA GLN A 256 -17.61 -17.81 -37.19
C GLN A 256 -18.05 -18.95 -36.25
N ASP A 257 -17.70 -20.19 -36.58
CA ASP A 257 -17.96 -21.40 -35.79
C ASP A 257 -17.15 -21.45 -34.47
N GLN A 258 -16.05 -20.69 -34.39
CA GLN A 258 -15.19 -20.61 -33.21
C GLN A 258 -15.52 -19.42 -32.30
N ARG A 259 -16.39 -18.50 -32.75
CA ARG A 259 -16.74 -17.29 -32.00
C ARG A 259 -17.69 -17.57 -30.85
N ILE A 260 -17.67 -16.71 -29.84
CA ILE A 260 -18.71 -16.73 -28.81
C ILE A 260 -20.07 -16.34 -29.41
N PRO A 261 -21.19 -16.92 -28.92
CA PRO A 261 -22.52 -16.56 -29.39
C PRO A 261 -22.82 -15.07 -29.26
N ASP A 262 -23.65 -14.55 -30.16
CA ASP A 262 -24.22 -13.23 -29.97
C ASP A 262 -25.13 -13.21 -28.74
N PRO A 263 -25.13 -12.12 -27.94
CA PRO A 263 -26.04 -11.99 -26.83
C PRO A 263 -27.46 -12.13 -27.36
N ALA A 264 -28.27 -12.98 -26.71
CA ALA A 264 -29.68 -13.10 -27.03
C ALA A 264 -30.30 -11.70 -26.94
N SER A 265 -30.90 -11.27 -28.05
CA SER A 265 -31.64 -10.01 -28.20
C SER A 265 -32.82 -9.92 -27.24
#